data_AF-A0A7V1LKD6-F1
#
_entry.id   AF-A0A7V1LKD6-F1
#
_cell.length_a   1.000
_cell.length_b   1.000
_cell.length_c   1.000
_cell.angle_alpha   90.00
_cell.angle_beta   90.00
_cell.angle_gamma   90.00
#
_symmetry.space_group_name_H-M   'P 1'
#
loop_
_entity.id
_entity.type
_entity.pdbx_description
1 polymer ?
#
loop_
_entity_poly.entity_id
_entity_poly.type
_entity_poly.pdbx_seq_one_letter_code
_entity_poly.pdbx_strand_id
1 'polypeptide(L)'
;MDKMQQLESLVENYAKKCLAYYLTFEMGERRLPQEVRLKIRKQYGSEKFLPVIDWKAYFDPAFIDSDALDDLISAYLKGKGYDKESFVLPKDRLKNFIWNSSRERGRGILERETAA
;
A
#
# COMPACT_ATOMS: atom_id res chain seq x y z
N MET A 1 -1.17 18.58 12.91
CA MET A 1 -1.13 17.93 11.59
C MET A 1 -2.57 17.64 11.21
N ASP A 2 -2.99 18.01 10.00
CA ASP A 2 -4.37 17.78 9.55
C ASP A 2 -4.67 16.26 9.42
N LYS A 3 -5.89 15.83 9.73
CA LYS A 3 -6.25 14.39 9.74
C LYS A 3 -6.16 13.77 8.34
N MET A 4 -6.48 14.51 7.27
CA MET A 4 -6.30 14.03 5.90
C MET A 4 -4.82 13.87 5.57
N GLN A 5 -3.97 14.83 5.95
CA GLN A 5 -2.51 14.71 5.77
C GLN A 5 -1.93 13.52 6.53
N GLN A 6 -2.44 13.21 7.73
CA GLN A 6 -2.05 12.01 8.48
C GLN A 6 -2.44 10.73 7.73
N LEU A 7 -3.66 10.68 7.16
CA LEU A 7 -4.12 9.55 6.36
C LEU A 7 -3.28 9.38 5.08
N GLU A 8 -2.97 10.46 4.38
CA GLU A 8 -2.11 10.43 3.19
C GLU A 8 -0.71 9.92 3.51
N SER A 9 -0.12 10.40 4.61
CA SER A 9 1.19 9.94 5.08
C SER A 9 1.19 8.46 5.46
N LEU A 10 0.09 8.00 6.10
CA LEU A 10 -0.14 6.58 6.39
C LEU A 10 -0.16 5.80 5.07
N VAL A 11 -1.03 6.19 4.13
CA VAL A 11 -1.21 5.51 2.84
C VAL A 11 0.11 5.43 2.08
N GLU A 12 0.88 6.53 2.00
CA GLU A 12 2.15 6.55 1.28
C GLU A 12 3.17 5.58 1.90
N ASN A 13 3.30 5.59 3.22
CA ASN A 13 4.23 4.70 3.92
C ASN A 13 3.87 3.22 3.69
N TYR A 14 2.58 2.89 3.81
CA TYR A 14 2.11 1.52 3.58
C TYR A 14 2.20 1.11 2.11
N ALA A 15 1.96 2.01 1.17
CA ALA A 15 2.12 1.73 -0.26
C ALA A 15 3.56 1.36 -0.61
N LYS A 16 4.56 2.04 -0.03
CA LYS A 16 5.99 1.74 -0.21
C LYS A 16 6.32 0.33 0.31
N LYS A 17 5.87 -0.01 1.53
CA LYS A 17 6.10 -1.34 2.10
C LYS A 17 5.37 -2.45 1.33
N CYS A 18 4.12 -2.22 0.93
CA CYS A 18 3.34 -3.16 0.11
C CYS A 18 4.01 -3.41 -1.25
N LEU A 19 4.54 -2.35 -1.87
CA LEU A 19 5.29 -2.48 -3.12
C LEU A 19 6.57 -3.31 -2.91
N ALA A 20 7.35 -3.01 -1.88
CA ALA A 20 8.56 -3.75 -1.54
C ALA A 20 8.26 -5.24 -1.30
N TYR A 21 7.16 -5.54 -0.60
CA TYR A 21 6.72 -6.90 -0.33
C TYR A 21 6.33 -7.62 -1.61
N TYR A 22 5.48 -7.01 -2.44
CA TYR A 22 5.04 -7.59 -3.71
C TYR A 22 6.22 -7.89 -4.64
N LEU A 23 7.14 -6.94 -4.79
CA LEU A 23 8.35 -7.14 -5.60
C LEU A 23 9.21 -8.27 -5.03
N THR A 24 9.42 -8.31 -3.71
CA THR A 24 10.21 -9.36 -3.06
C THR A 24 9.63 -10.75 -3.30
N PHE A 25 8.31 -10.87 -3.17
CA PHE A 25 7.57 -12.10 -3.44
C PHE A 25 7.70 -12.54 -4.90
N GLU A 26 7.32 -11.68 -5.86
CA GLU A 26 7.32 -12.01 -7.29
C GLU A 26 8.73 -12.30 -7.83
N MET A 27 9.74 -11.57 -7.38
CA MET A 27 11.13 -11.83 -7.75
C MET A 27 11.60 -13.22 -7.31
N GLY A 28 11.09 -13.71 -6.18
CA GLY A 28 11.32 -15.07 -5.68
C GLY A 28 10.63 -16.10 -6.57
N GLU A 29 9.32 -15.92 -6.79
CA GLU A 29 8.49 -16.84 -7.59
C GLU A 29 8.98 -16.95 -9.04
N ARG A 30 9.29 -15.83 -9.68
CA ARG A 30 9.77 -15.77 -11.08
C ARG A 30 11.24 -16.17 -11.26
N ARG A 31 11.97 -16.40 -10.15
CA ARG A 31 13.40 -16.73 -10.13
C ARG A 31 14.26 -15.74 -10.96
N LEU A 32 13.99 -14.44 -10.85
CA LEU A 32 14.70 -13.42 -11.64
C LEU A 32 16.23 -13.45 -11.41
N PRO A 33 17.05 -13.02 -12.39
CA PRO A 33 18.49 -12.92 -12.24
C PRO A 33 18.92 -12.12 -10.99
N GLN A 34 20.05 -12.50 -10.38
CA GLN A 34 20.52 -11.89 -9.13
C GLN A 34 20.74 -10.38 -9.25
N GLU A 35 21.28 -9.90 -10.37
CA GLU A 35 21.51 -8.47 -10.62
C GLU A 35 20.22 -7.65 -10.62
N VAL A 36 19.16 -8.16 -11.28
CA VAL A 36 17.84 -7.53 -11.32
C VAL A 36 17.25 -7.49 -9.91
N ARG A 37 17.32 -8.60 -9.18
CA ARG A 37 16.86 -8.67 -7.79
C ARG A 37 17.58 -7.67 -6.88
N LEU A 38 18.90 -7.53 -7.03
CA LEU A 38 19.69 -6.58 -6.24
C LEU A 38 19.36 -5.13 -6.59
N LYS A 39 19.18 -4.81 -7.88
CA LYS A 39 18.77 -3.48 -8.35
C LYS A 39 17.41 -3.09 -7.77
N ILE A 40 16.41 -3.97 -7.89
CA ILE A 40 15.06 -3.71 -7.39
C ILE A 40 15.07 -3.54 -5.86
N ARG A 41 15.78 -4.41 -5.12
CA ARG A 41 15.86 -4.29 -3.65
C ARG A 41 16.49 -2.97 -3.19
N LYS A 42 17.55 -2.51 -3.87
CA LYS A 42 18.20 -1.24 -3.54
C LYS A 42 17.26 -0.04 -3.75
N GLN A 43 16.42 -0.10 -4.78
CA GLN A 43 15.55 1.01 -5.15
C GLN A 43 14.23 1.04 -4.37
N TYR A 44 13.62 -0.12 -4.11
CA TYR A 44 12.26 -0.20 -3.57
C TYR A 44 12.19 -0.84 -2.18
N GLY A 45 13.29 -1.40 -1.67
CA GLY A 45 13.32 -2.11 -0.40
C GLY A 45 13.09 -3.63 -0.52
N SER A 46 13.06 -4.32 0.61
CA SER A 46 12.97 -5.78 0.71
C SER A 46 12.10 -6.20 1.89
N GLU A 47 10.80 -5.91 1.80
CA GLU A 47 9.84 -6.29 2.83
C GLU A 47 9.51 -7.79 2.74
N LYS A 48 9.56 -8.49 3.88
CA LYS A 48 9.42 -9.96 3.92
C LYS A 48 7.98 -10.42 4.15
N PHE A 49 7.17 -9.59 4.79
CA PHE A 49 5.81 -9.91 5.18
C PHE A 49 4.85 -8.86 4.65
N LEU A 50 3.60 -9.25 4.38
CA LEU A 50 2.58 -8.30 3.99
C LEU A 50 2.40 -7.27 5.12
N PRO A 51 2.59 -5.96 4.87
CA PRO A 51 2.51 -4.95 5.91
C PRO A 51 1.10 -4.83 6.51
N VAL A 52 1.05 -4.67 7.84
CA VAL A 52 -0.19 -4.38 8.57
C VAL A 52 -0.23 -2.89 8.91
N ILE A 53 -1.39 -2.25 8.69
CA ILE A 53 -1.60 -0.85 9.06
C ILE A 53 -1.59 -0.69 10.58
N ASP A 54 -0.65 0.10 11.07
CA ASP A 54 -0.54 0.55 12.46
C ASP A 54 -1.23 1.91 12.58
N TRP A 55 -2.53 1.86 12.82
CA TRP A 55 -3.35 3.07 12.98
C TRP A 55 -2.89 3.93 14.15
N LYS A 56 -2.37 3.31 15.23
CA LYS A 56 -1.96 4.00 16.46
C LYS A 56 -0.70 4.83 16.27
N ALA A 57 0.10 4.54 15.25
CA ALA A 57 1.25 5.37 14.88
C ALA A 57 0.84 6.72 14.25
N TYR A 58 -0.40 6.85 13.75
CA TYR A 58 -0.85 8.03 13.02
C TYR A 58 -2.04 8.74 13.67
N PHE A 59 -2.87 8.01 14.41
CA PHE A 59 -4.10 8.52 14.99
C PHE A 59 -4.20 8.16 16.47
N ASP A 60 -4.86 9.02 17.23
CA ASP A 60 -5.21 8.75 18.63
C ASP A 60 -6.29 7.64 18.71
N PRO A 61 -6.32 6.84 19.80
CA PRO A 61 -7.27 5.73 19.93
C PRO A 61 -8.74 6.13 19.77
N ALA A 62 -9.14 7.28 20.31
CA ALA A 62 -10.52 7.76 20.22
C ALA A 62 -10.93 8.03 18.77
N PHE A 63 -10.04 8.63 17.97
CA PHE A 63 -10.28 8.82 16.55
C PHE A 63 -10.30 7.51 15.77
N ILE A 64 -9.43 6.56 16.12
CA ILE A 64 -9.38 5.23 15.47
C ILE A 64 -10.71 4.50 15.62
N ASP A 65 -11.35 4.59 16.78
CA ASP A 65 -12.60 3.90 17.06
C ASP A 65 -13.84 4.73 16.66
N SER A 66 -13.65 5.89 16.03
CA SER A 66 -14.75 6.79 15.63
C SER A 66 -15.19 6.61 14.18
N ASP A 67 -16.47 6.90 13.91
CA ASP A 67 -17.03 6.98 12.55
C ASP A 67 -16.34 8.06 11.69
N ALA A 68 -15.75 9.08 12.33
CA ALA A 68 -15.06 10.16 11.62
C ALA A 68 -13.83 9.66 10.84
N LEU A 69 -13.13 8.62 11.30
CA LEU A 69 -12.05 8.00 10.54
C LEU A 69 -12.59 7.26 9.32
N ASP A 70 -13.72 6.59 9.47
CA ASP A 70 -14.37 5.83 8.41
C ASP A 70 -14.91 6.76 7.30
N ASP A 71 -15.46 7.92 7.68
CA ASP A 71 -15.84 8.99 6.76
C ASP A 71 -14.63 9.59 6.05
N LEU A 72 -13.55 9.86 6.79
CA LEU A 72 -12.30 10.38 6.23
C LEU A 72 -11.71 9.43 5.18
N ILE A 73 -11.68 8.13 5.49
CA ILE A 73 -11.23 7.08 4.56
C ILE A 73 -12.13 7.03 3.34
N SER A 74 -13.45 7.09 3.53
CA SER A 74 -14.42 7.05 2.42
C SER A 74 -14.26 8.25 1.50
N ALA A 75 -14.09 9.45 2.06
CA ALA A 75 -13.82 10.67 1.30
C ALA A 75 -12.49 10.58 0.53
N TYR A 76 -11.44 10.07 1.16
CA TYR A 76 -10.15 9.83 0.52
C TYR A 76 -10.27 8.88 -0.68
N LEU A 77 -10.90 7.71 -0.48
CA LEU A 77 -11.08 6.70 -1.52
C LEU A 77 -11.91 7.23 -2.69
N LYS A 78 -13.00 7.95 -2.40
CA LYS A 78 -13.82 8.62 -3.42
C LYS A 78 -13.00 9.63 -4.23
N GLY A 79 -12.16 10.43 -3.55
CA GLY A 79 -11.24 11.37 -4.20
C GLY A 79 -10.19 10.69 -5.10
N LYS A 80 -9.90 9.39 -4.91
CA LYS A 80 -9.05 8.58 -5.79
C LYS A 80 -9.83 7.83 -6.87
N GLY A 81 -11.14 8.09 -7.03
CA GLY A 81 -12.00 7.37 -7.97
C GLY A 81 -12.28 5.93 -7.55
N TYR A 82 -12.05 5.58 -6.28
CA TYR A 82 -12.31 4.25 -5.74
C TYR A 82 -13.68 4.22 -5.05
N ASP A 83 -14.73 4.24 -5.86
CA ASP A 83 -16.13 4.38 -5.39
C ASP A 83 -16.88 3.04 -5.39
N LYS A 84 -16.25 2.00 -4.82
CA LYS A 84 -16.95 0.73 -4.62
C LYS A 84 -17.85 0.84 -3.39
N GLU A 85 -19.13 1.11 -3.62
CA GLU A 85 -20.18 0.78 -2.65
C GLU A 85 -20.11 -0.71 -2.39
N SER A 86 -19.78 -1.06 -1.15
CA SER A 86 -19.43 -2.41 -0.76
C SER A 86 -19.81 -2.57 0.70
N PHE A 87 -20.33 -3.73 1.07
CA PHE A 87 -20.59 -4.13 2.48
C PHE A 87 -19.29 -4.32 3.30
N VAL A 88 -18.15 -3.80 2.81
CA VAL A 88 -16.83 -3.96 3.40
C VAL A 88 -16.47 -2.66 4.13
N LEU A 89 -15.95 -2.80 5.35
CA LEU A 89 -15.58 -1.68 6.19
C LEU A 89 -14.56 -0.75 5.49
N PRO A 90 -14.66 0.58 5.66
CA PRO A 90 -13.75 1.56 5.03
C PRO A 90 -12.26 1.23 5.23
N LYS A 91 -11.87 0.83 6.44
CA LYS A 91 -10.49 0.43 6.76
C LYS A 91 -9.99 -0.73 5.90
N ASP A 92 -10.84 -1.72 5.62
CA ASP A 92 -10.47 -2.86 4.77
C ASP A 92 -10.47 -2.50 3.29
N ARG A 93 -11.38 -1.61 2.86
CA ARG A 93 -11.32 -1.02 1.51
C ARG A 93 -10.02 -0.26 1.29
N LEU A 94 -9.56 0.52 2.27
CA LEU A 94 -8.29 1.23 2.18
C LEU A 94 -7.11 0.25 2.06
N LYS A 95 -7.05 -0.80 2.87
CA LYS A 95 -6.01 -1.85 2.76
C LYS A 95 -5.99 -2.43 1.35
N ASN A 96 -7.16 -2.78 0.81
CA ASN A 96 -7.29 -3.35 -0.53
C ASN A 96 -6.88 -2.35 -1.63
N PHE A 97 -7.24 -1.08 -1.49
CA PHE A 97 -6.82 -0.01 -2.39
C PHE A 97 -5.28 0.09 -2.42
N ILE A 98 -4.65 0.25 -1.25
CA ILE A 98 -3.19 0.34 -1.13
C ILE A 98 -2.52 -0.88 -1.77
N TRP A 99 -2.98 -2.08 -1.42
CA TRP A 99 -2.41 -3.32 -1.93
C TRP A 99 -2.53 -3.44 -3.45
N ASN A 100 -3.72 -3.20 -4.01
CA ASN A 100 -3.94 -3.32 -5.44
C ASN A 100 -3.14 -2.29 -6.23
N SER A 101 -3.10 -1.03 -5.79
CA SER A 101 -2.29 0.01 -6.42
C SER A 101 -0.80 -0.31 -6.36
N SER A 102 -0.30 -0.83 -5.23
CA SER A 102 1.10 -1.26 -5.11
C SER A 102 1.43 -2.45 -6.03
N ARG A 103 0.51 -3.41 -6.18
CA ARG A 103 0.68 -4.54 -7.10
C ARG A 103 0.71 -4.11 -8.56
N GLU A 104 -0.21 -3.23 -8.96
CA GLU A 104 -0.26 -2.71 -10.32
C GLU A 104 1.05 -2.01 -10.68
N ARG A 105 1.52 -1.12 -9.81
CA ARG A 105 2.82 -0.47 -9.97
C ARG A 105 3.97 -1.48 -10.00
N GLY A 106 3.92 -2.48 -9.13
CA GLY A 106 4.95 -3.53 -9.06
C GLY A 106 5.02 -4.38 -10.33
N ARG A 107 3.88 -4.71 -10.96
CA ARG A 107 3.84 -5.42 -12.25
C ARG A 107 4.56 -4.62 -13.33
N GLY A 108 4.25 -3.32 -13.46
CA GLY A 108 4.91 -2.46 -14.44
C GLY A 108 6.41 -2.30 -14.20
N ILE A 109 6.87 -2.33 -12.93
CA ILE A 109 8.30 -2.37 -12.61
C ILE A 109 8.90 -3.69 -13.10
N LEU A 110 8.33 -4.84 -12.72
CA LEU A 110 8.88 -6.14 -13.11
C LEU A 110 8.93 -6.30 -14.63
N GLU A 111 7.85 -5.96 -15.34
CA GLU A 111 7.81 -6.00 -16.80
C GLU A 111 8.95 -5.20 -17.43
N ARG A 112 9.18 -3.96 -16.97
CA ARG A 112 10.27 -3.11 -17.45
C ARG A 112 11.65 -3.68 -17.12
N GLU A 113 11.85 -4.20 -15.92
CA GLU A 113 13.16 -4.71 -15.47
C GLU A 113 13.49 -6.09 -16.06
N THR A 114 12.50 -6.82 -16.60
CA THR A 114 12.70 -8.14 -17.24
C THR A 114 12.65 -8.12 -18.76
N ALA A 115 12.18 -7.03 -19.37
CA ALA A 115 12.17 -6.88 -20.83
C ALA A 115 13.48 -6.30 -21.40
N ALA A 116 14.39 -5.85 -20.52
CA ALA A 116 15.74 -5.38 -20.85
C ALA A 116 16.76 -6.53 -20.76
#